data_AF-A0A7D5MF26-F1
#
_entry.id   AF-A0A7D5MF26-F1
#
_cell.length_a   1.000
_cell.length_b   1.000
_cell.length_c   1.000
_cell.angle_alpha   90.00
_cell.angle_beta   90.00
_cell.angle_gamma   90.00
#
_symmetry.space_group_name_H-M   'P 1'
#
loop_
_entity.id
_entity.type
_entity.pdbx_description
1 polymer ?
#
loop_
_entity_poly.entity_id
_entity_poly.type
_entity_poly.pdbx_seq_one_letter_code
_entity_poly.pdbx_strand_id
1 'polypeptide(L)'
;MITNTVTDKKVALIEAIEQMDTLRLKELLTSSGRYSETSIDILCENLEELFISFHENGDTALVAQPIDPAFSCSCYGDYENGVLFFGNYSDSYIHFYFECDVYGEYAIGHCHSSDKKTESSGKQSLYFLLTYDMIPGFYPDKNFQKLYIERQNGLAELRSHKDSGVDSAIMKKWTEKYEHTFNLVNTPEKFILRAFNAFILQYRQFIDLITLLDLKAETTQALAELPQGKTIWISKYYNGWSNMNTYTRICRSWRLILRIMKHRVL
;
A
#
# COMPACT_ATOMS: atom_id res chain seq x y z
N MET A 1 -19.61 39.08 2.42
CA MET A 1 -19.20 38.48 3.72
C MET A 1 -18.98 36.97 3.66
N ILE A 2 -19.47 36.24 2.65
CA ILE A 2 -19.29 34.77 2.53
C ILE A 2 -17.86 34.37 2.14
N THR A 3 -17.13 35.21 1.40
CA THR A 3 -15.79 34.92 0.85
C THR A 3 -14.70 34.78 1.92
N ASN A 4 -14.77 35.56 3.00
CA ASN A 4 -13.74 35.52 4.06
C ASN A 4 -13.87 34.23 4.89
N THR A 5 -15.09 33.87 5.31
CA THR A 5 -15.35 32.66 6.10
C THR A 5 -15.02 31.36 5.36
N VAL A 6 -15.22 31.32 4.03
CA VAL A 6 -14.88 30.16 3.21
C VAL A 6 -13.35 29.99 3.10
N THR A 7 -12.64 31.09 2.86
CA THR A 7 -11.17 31.10 2.80
C THR A 7 -10.56 30.69 4.14
N ASP A 8 -11.10 31.20 5.25
CA ASP A 8 -10.65 30.88 6.61
C ASP A 8 -10.84 29.39 6.95
N LYS A 9 -11.94 28.77 6.47
CA LYS A 9 -12.19 27.32 6.68
C LYS A 9 -11.22 26.44 5.90
N LYS A 10 -10.91 26.76 4.64
CA LYS A 10 -9.89 26.01 3.85
C LYS A 10 -8.53 26.06 4.53
N VAL A 11 -8.12 27.25 4.99
CA VAL A 11 -6.86 27.43 5.70
C VAL A 11 -6.83 26.60 6.98
N ALA A 12 -7.89 26.64 7.80
CA ALA A 12 -7.96 25.83 9.02
C ALA A 12 -7.93 24.31 8.75
N LEU A 13 -8.53 23.85 7.65
CA LEU A 13 -8.46 22.44 7.24
C LEU A 13 -7.04 22.03 6.82
N ILE A 14 -6.35 22.89 6.06
CA ILE A 14 -4.95 22.66 5.66
C ILE A 14 -4.06 22.62 6.90
N GLU A 15 -4.19 23.59 7.81
CA GLU A 15 -3.41 23.65 9.05
C GLU A 15 -3.61 22.40 9.92
N ALA A 16 -4.84 21.89 10.00
CA ALA A 16 -5.12 20.66 10.74
C ALA A 16 -4.42 19.44 10.13
N ILE A 17 -4.34 19.34 8.79
CA ILE A 17 -3.57 18.27 8.12
C ILE A 17 -2.06 18.49 8.30
N GLU A 18 -1.57 19.73 8.22
CA GLU A 18 -0.16 20.05 8.49
C GLU A 18 0.28 19.63 9.89
N GLN A 19 -0.62 19.76 10.87
CA GLN A 19 -0.39 19.35 12.25
C GLN A 19 -0.69 17.87 12.50
N MET A 20 -1.14 17.13 11.48
CA MET A 20 -1.61 15.74 11.60
C MET A 20 -2.71 15.57 12.66
N ASP A 21 -3.56 16.58 12.85
CA ASP A 21 -4.58 16.65 13.91
C ASP A 21 -5.97 16.27 13.38
N THR A 22 -6.29 14.97 13.49
CA THR A 22 -7.60 14.45 13.09
C THR A 22 -8.74 14.88 14.00
N LEU A 23 -8.47 15.21 15.27
CA LEU A 23 -9.51 15.73 16.17
C LEU A 23 -9.95 17.11 15.71
N ARG A 24 -8.99 17.98 15.38
CA ARG A 24 -9.28 19.30 14.82
C ARG A 24 -10.00 19.21 13.48
N LEU A 25 -9.62 18.27 12.62
CA LEU A 25 -10.36 18.02 11.38
C LEU A 25 -11.83 17.65 11.65
N LYS A 26 -12.12 16.75 12.60
CA LYS A 26 -13.50 16.37 12.95
C LYS A 26 -14.34 17.57 13.39
N GLU A 27 -13.76 18.55 14.08
CA GLU A 27 -14.45 19.76 14.51
C GLU A 27 -14.78 20.72 13.35
N LEU A 28 -13.92 20.76 12.32
CA LEU A 28 -14.06 21.66 11.18
C LEU A 28 -15.00 21.11 10.10
N LEU A 29 -15.10 19.79 10.00
CA LEU A 29 -15.94 19.08 9.03
C LEU A 29 -17.40 18.98 9.49
N THR A 30 -18.32 18.92 8.53
CA THR A 30 -19.77 18.88 8.79
C THR A 30 -20.39 17.63 8.18
N SER A 31 -21.48 17.13 8.76
CA SER A 31 -22.13 15.92 8.25
C SER A 31 -22.71 16.06 6.83
N SER A 32 -22.84 17.30 6.33
CA SER A 32 -23.31 17.61 4.99
C SER A 32 -22.21 17.68 3.93
N GLY A 33 -20.93 17.70 4.32
CA GLY A 33 -19.81 17.69 3.37
C GLY A 33 -19.63 16.35 2.65
N ARG A 34 -18.84 16.34 1.58
CA ARG A 34 -18.53 15.14 0.79
C ARG A 34 -17.06 14.76 0.94
N TYR A 35 -16.76 13.70 1.66
CA TYR A 35 -15.39 13.33 1.98
C TYR A 35 -14.97 12.11 1.20
N SER A 36 -14.69 12.26 -0.10
CA SER A 36 -14.38 11.12 -0.98
C SER A 36 -15.43 9.99 -0.91
N GLU A 37 -16.71 10.36 -0.83
CA GLU A 37 -17.83 9.42 -0.63
C GLU A 37 -17.74 8.60 0.67
N THR A 38 -17.06 9.09 1.71
CA THR A 38 -17.02 8.49 3.06
C THR A 38 -17.53 9.39 4.18
N SER A 39 -17.69 8.82 5.39
CA SER A 39 -18.03 9.57 6.60
C SER A 39 -16.80 10.29 7.16
N ILE A 40 -17.03 11.32 7.99
CA ILE A 40 -15.95 12.05 8.68
C ILE A 40 -15.09 11.09 9.51
N ASP A 41 -15.72 10.17 10.24
CA ASP A 41 -15.00 9.23 11.09
C ASP A 41 -14.06 8.33 10.29
N ILE A 42 -14.57 7.77 9.19
CA ILE A 42 -13.77 6.88 8.34
C ILE A 42 -12.67 7.67 7.62
N LEU A 43 -12.94 8.89 7.15
CA LEU A 43 -11.90 9.76 6.60
C LEU A 43 -10.77 9.96 7.62
N CYS A 44 -11.11 10.33 8.85
CA CYS A 44 -10.15 10.62 9.91
C CYS A 44 -9.37 9.37 10.34
N GLU A 45 -10.01 8.21 10.46
CA GLU A 45 -9.31 6.95 10.75
C GLU A 45 -8.29 6.58 9.67
N ASN A 46 -8.59 6.82 8.39
CA ASN A 46 -7.64 6.59 7.30
C ASN A 46 -6.52 7.63 7.29
N LEU A 47 -6.81 8.89 7.66
CA LEU A 47 -5.79 9.92 7.83
C LEU A 47 -4.85 9.59 8.99
N GLU A 48 -5.35 9.03 10.09
CA GLU A 48 -4.52 8.57 11.20
C GLU A 48 -3.54 7.46 10.77
N GLU A 49 -3.99 6.48 9.97
CA GLU A 49 -3.09 5.45 9.42
C GLU A 49 -2.01 6.06 8.50
N LEU A 50 -2.37 7.06 7.70
CA LEU A 50 -1.43 7.81 6.88
C LEU A 50 -0.42 8.58 7.75
N PHE A 51 -0.88 9.26 8.80
CA PHE A 51 -0.02 10.03 9.71
C PHE A 51 0.92 9.14 10.51
N ILE A 52 0.49 7.94 10.90
CA ILE A 52 1.39 6.91 11.46
C ILE A 52 2.53 6.62 10.49
N SER A 53 2.25 6.47 9.19
CA SER A 53 3.28 6.20 8.17
C SER A 53 4.27 7.36 8.04
N PHE A 54 3.81 8.61 8.15
CA PHE A 54 4.71 9.78 8.22
C PHE A 54 5.56 9.80 9.50
N HIS A 55 4.98 9.52 10.65
CA HIS A 55 5.71 9.42 11.91
C HIS A 55 6.76 8.30 11.91
N GLU A 56 6.46 7.15 11.31
CA GLU A 56 7.43 6.06 11.13
C GLU A 56 8.63 6.48 10.26
N ASN A 57 8.43 7.42 9.34
CA ASN A 57 9.49 8.03 8.54
C ASN A 57 10.22 9.19 9.24
N GLY A 58 9.83 9.55 10.46
CA GLY A 58 10.45 10.59 11.28
C GLY A 58 9.82 11.98 11.17
N ASP A 59 8.69 12.10 10.46
CA ASP A 59 7.97 13.37 10.32
C ASP A 59 7.17 13.69 11.59
N THR A 60 7.13 14.97 11.97
CA THR A 60 6.33 15.47 13.10
C THR A 60 5.24 16.44 12.66
N ALA A 61 5.30 16.89 11.42
CA ALA A 61 4.36 17.81 10.79
C ALA A 61 4.47 17.64 9.28
N LEU A 62 3.48 18.15 8.55
CA LEU A 62 3.52 18.28 7.10
C LEU A 62 3.67 19.75 6.70
N VAL A 63 4.20 19.97 5.51
CA VAL A 63 4.32 21.28 4.88
C VAL A 63 3.43 21.30 3.64
N ALA A 64 2.41 22.14 3.66
CA ALA A 64 1.50 22.33 2.55
C ALA A 64 2.15 23.17 1.44
N GLN A 65 1.98 22.74 0.20
CA GLN A 65 2.40 23.45 -0.99
C GLN A 65 1.28 23.41 -2.05
N PRO A 66 0.97 24.55 -2.69
CA PRO A 66 0.03 24.55 -3.80
C PRO A 66 0.61 23.74 -4.97
N ILE A 67 -0.29 23.17 -5.77
CA ILE A 67 0.11 22.42 -6.96
C ILE A 67 0.44 23.38 -8.09
N ASP A 68 1.39 22.98 -8.94
CA ASP A 68 1.68 23.70 -10.17
C ASP A 68 0.41 23.79 -11.05
N PRO A 69 -0.07 24.99 -11.41
CA PRO A 69 -1.21 25.15 -12.32
C PRO A 69 -1.05 24.44 -13.67
N ALA A 70 0.19 24.12 -14.08
CA ALA A 70 0.46 23.34 -15.29
C ALA A 70 0.15 21.83 -15.13
N PHE A 71 -0.18 21.36 -13.93
CA PHE A 71 -0.55 19.99 -13.67
C PHE A 71 -2.02 19.72 -14.01
N SER A 72 -2.24 18.79 -14.95
CA SER A 72 -3.56 18.27 -15.25
C SER A 72 -3.69 16.82 -14.76
N CYS A 73 -4.57 16.57 -13.79
CA CYS A 73 -5.11 15.23 -13.57
C CYS A 73 -6.58 15.19 -13.95
N SER A 74 -6.98 14.16 -14.69
CA SER A 74 -8.38 13.92 -15.11
C SER A 74 -9.32 13.64 -13.94
N CYS A 75 -8.77 13.45 -12.75
CA CYS A 75 -9.51 13.35 -11.50
C CYS A 75 -10.07 14.70 -11.02
N TYR A 76 -9.70 15.81 -11.68
CA TYR A 76 -10.12 17.17 -11.34
C TYR A 76 -10.94 17.85 -12.43
N GLY A 77 -11.88 18.68 -12.00
CA GLY A 77 -12.44 19.76 -12.82
C GLY A 77 -11.57 21.04 -12.78
N ASP A 78 -10.92 21.33 -11.64
CA ASP A 78 -10.13 22.57 -11.45
C ASP A 78 -8.92 22.36 -10.51
N TYR A 79 -7.72 22.76 -10.93
CA TYR A 79 -6.44 22.50 -10.25
C TYR A 79 -6.14 23.50 -9.11
N GLU A 80 -6.86 24.62 -9.01
CA GLU A 80 -6.67 25.67 -8.00
C GLU A 80 -6.97 25.20 -6.55
N ASN A 81 -7.49 23.98 -6.40
CA ASN A 81 -7.94 23.42 -5.14
C ASN A 81 -7.07 22.27 -4.61
N GLY A 82 -6.05 21.85 -5.34
CA GLY A 82 -5.12 20.81 -4.91
C GLY A 82 -3.98 21.33 -4.04
N VAL A 83 -3.58 20.53 -3.05
CA VAL A 83 -2.49 20.82 -2.11
C VAL A 83 -1.65 19.57 -1.92
N LEU A 84 -0.34 19.71 -2.09
CA LEU A 84 0.66 18.71 -1.74
C LEU A 84 1.09 18.92 -0.29
N PHE A 85 1.12 17.84 0.48
CA PHE A 85 1.61 17.86 1.85
C PHE A 85 2.87 17.01 1.91
N PHE A 86 4.01 17.66 2.19
CA PHE A 86 5.31 17.00 2.32
C PHE A 86 5.63 16.73 3.77
N GLY A 87 6.24 15.59 4.07
CA GLY A 87 6.88 15.36 5.36
C GLY A 87 7.90 16.45 5.66
N ASN A 88 7.94 16.93 6.92
CA ASN A 88 8.91 17.95 7.33
C ASN A 88 10.34 17.41 7.50
N TYR A 89 10.51 16.09 7.48
CA TYR A 89 11.78 15.39 7.63
C TYR A 89 12.04 14.40 6.47
N SER A 90 11.01 13.66 6.05
CA SER A 90 11.13 12.67 4.98
C SER A 90 10.87 13.27 3.60
N ASP A 91 11.32 12.57 2.55
CA ASP A 91 10.96 12.89 1.16
C ASP A 91 9.55 12.38 0.79
N SER A 92 8.72 12.03 1.78
CA SER A 92 7.37 11.51 1.56
C SER A 92 6.37 12.63 1.32
N TYR A 93 5.33 12.37 0.53
CA TYR A 93 4.24 13.32 0.33
C TYR A 93 2.89 12.65 0.10
N ILE A 94 1.83 13.43 0.28
CA ILE A 94 0.46 13.06 -0.07
C ILE A 94 -0.23 14.23 -0.77
N HIS A 95 -1.24 13.94 -1.59
CA HIS A 95 -1.97 14.92 -2.37
C HIS A 95 -3.46 14.89 -2.02
N PHE A 96 -3.95 16.00 -1.47
CA PHE A 96 -5.39 16.20 -1.26
C PHE A 96 -5.92 17.39 -2.07
N TYR A 97 -7.22 17.39 -2.33
CA TYR A 97 -7.93 18.51 -2.93
C TYR A 97 -9.14 18.91 -2.10
N PHE A 98 -9.50 20.18 -2.19
CA PHE A 98 -10.53 20.81 -1.38
C PHE A 98 -11.57 21.50 -2.26
N GLU A 99 -12.75 20.89 -2.41
CA GLU A 99 -13.85 21.49 -3.16
C GLU A 99 -14.84 22.14 -2.19
N CYS A 100 -15.19 23.40 -2.43
CA CYS A 100 -16.21 24.09 -1.65
C CYS A 100 -17.52 24.11 -2.44
N ASP A 101 -18.62 23.70 -1.83
CA ASP A 101 -19.93 23.85 -2.44
C ASP A 101 -20.49 25.28 -2.28
N VAL A 102 -21.67 25.51 -2.86
CA VAL A 102 -22.37 26.81 -2.84
C VAL A 102 -22.78 27.25 -1.43
N TYR A 103 -22.77 26.35 -0.45
CA TYR A 103 -23.11 26.61 0.94
C TYR A 103 -21.89 26.87 1.83
N GLY A 104 -20.67 26.78 1.28
CA GLY A 104 -19.43 26.95 2.04
C GLY A 104 -18.92 25.65 2.67
N GLU A 105 -19.49 24.50 2.32
CA GLU A 105 -19.06 23.22 2.84
C GLU A 105 -17.94 22.62 1.99
N TYR A 106 -16.89 22.17 2.67
CA TYR A 106 -15.72 21.60 2.04
C TYR A 106 -15.88 20.08 1.88
N ALA A 107 -15.48 19.62 0.71
CA ALA A 107 -15.21 18.24 0.35
C ALA A 107 -13.70 18.04 0.33
N ILE A 108 -13.23 16.95 0.95
CA ILE A 108 -11.82 16.55 0.92
C ILE A 108 -11.70 15.30 0.07
N GLY A 109 -10.88 15.38 -0.96
CA GLY A 109 -10.59 14.29 -1.86
C GLY A 109 -9.12 13.97 -1.97
N HIS A 110 -8.81 12.76 -2.39
CA HIS A 110 -7.44 12.29 -2.60
C HIS A 110 -7.17 12.02 -4.08
N CYS A 111 -5.93 12.27 -4.51
CA CYS A 111 -5.47 11.93 -5.85
C CYS A 111 -4.14 11.21 -5.82
N HIS A 112 -4.11 10.07 -6.52
CA HIS A 112 -2.88 9.29 -6.70
C HIS A 112 -1.92 9.87 -7.75
N SER A 113 -2.36 10.87 -8.51
CA SER A 113 -1.53 11.53 -9.51
C SER A 113 -0.81 12.71 -8.88
N SER A 114 0.51 12.76 -9.07
CA SER A 114 1.37 13.87 -8.69
C SER A 114 1.81 14.65 -9.90
N ASP A 115 2.20 15.91 -9.72
CA ASP A 115 2.80 16.65 -10.81
C ASP A 115 4.12 16.01 -11.28
N LYS A 116 4.41 16.19 -12.58
CA LYS A 116 5.61 15.61 -13.21
C LYS A 116 6.90 16.05 -12.50
N LYS A 117 6.91 17.22 -11.87
CA LYS A 117 8.06 17.77 -11.17
C LYS A 117 8.32 17.03 -9.85
N THR A 118 7.26 16.70 -9.13
CA THR A 118 7.29 15.94 -7.88
C THR A 118 7.65 14.48 -8.18
N GLU A 119 7.07 13.88 -9.22
CA GLU A 119 7.42 12.52 -9.66
C GLU A 119 8.88 12.40 -10.09
N SER A 120 9.41 13.39 -10.80
CA SER A 120 10.81 13.41 -11.24
C SER A 120 11.81 13.79 -10.14
N SER A 121 11.35 14.31 -9.00
CA SER A 121 12.22 14.67 -7.87
C SER A 121 12.69 13.49 -7.04
N GLY A 122 12.14 12.29 -7.26
CA GLY A 122 12.47 11.09 -6.48
C GLY A 122 11.79 11.02 -5.11
N LYS A 123 10.92 11.97 -4.80
CA LYS A 123 10.07 11.96 -3.59
C LYS A 123 9.09 10.80 -3.61
N GLN A 124 8.75 10.30 -2.42
CA GLN A 124 7.92 9.13 -2.25
C GLN A 124 6.45 9.52 -2.00
N SER A 125 5.55 9.20 -2.94
CA SER A 125 4.12 9.31 -2.65
C SER A 125 3.73 8.26 -1.61
N LEU A 126 3.11 8.70 -0.52
CA LEU A 126 2.34 7.82 0.32
C LEU A 126 0.97 7.57 -0.32
N TYR A 127 0.32 6.51 0.13
CA TYR A 127 -0.92 6.03 -0.45
C TYR A 127 -2.06 6.26 0.53
N PHE A 128 -3.08 7.00 0.09
CA PHE A 128 -4.34 7.15 0.80
C PHE A 128 -5.44 6.50 -0.04
N LEU A 129 -5.99 5.40 0.46
CA LEU A 129 -7.04 4.66 -0.25
C LEU A 129 -8.23 4.44 0.65
N LEU A 130 -9.36 4.95 0.20
CA LEU A 130 -10.66 4.55 0.69
C LEU A 130 -11.11 3.32 -0.09
N THR A 131 -11.46 2.28 0.64
CA THR A 131 -11.88 1.00 0.08
C THR A 131 -13.40 0.91 -0.02
N TYR A 132 -13.93 0.00 -0.83
CA TYR A 132 -15.38 -0.08 -1.04
C TYR A 132 -16.17 -0.36 0.26
N ASP A 133 -15.58 -1.13 1.18
CA ASP A 133 -16.13 -1.41 2.51
C ASP A 133 -16.12 -0.22 3.48
N MET A 134 -15.64 0.95 3.05
CA MET A 134 -15.62 2.20 3.81
C MET A 134 -16.69 3.22 3.39
N ILE A 135 -17.47 2.93 2.35
CA ILE A 135 -18.46 3.88 1.83
C ILE A 135 -19.74 3.78 2.70
N PRO A 136 -20.44 4.89 3.06
CA PRO A 136 -21.60 4.91 3.96
C PRO A 136 -22.83 4.11 3.48
N GLY A 137 -22.79 3.52 2.29
CA GLY A 137 -23.80 2.60 1.77
C GLY A 137 -23.35 1.14 1.70
N PHE A 138 -22.14 0.83 2.17
CA PHE A 138 -21.63 -0.53 2.15
C PHE A 138 -22.45 -1.42 3.09
N TYR A 139 -23.11 -2.42 2.51
CA TYR A 139 -23.83 -3.43 3.27
C TYR A 139 -23.21 -4.81 2.98
N PRO A 140 -22.57 -5.46 3.96
CA PRO A 140 -21.92 -6.74 3.74
C PRO A 140 -22.97 -7.82 3.49
N ASP A 141 -22.99 -8.33 2.26
CA ASP A 141 -23.85 -9.45 1.90
C ASP A 141 -23.42 -10.76 2.60
N LYS A 142 -24.23 -11.81 2.45
CA LYS A 142 -23.93 -13.13 3.05
C LYS A 142 -22.59 -13.70 2.61
N ASN A 143 -22.17 -13.43 1.37
CA ASN A 143 -20.90 -13.94 0.84
C ASN A 143 -19.72 -13.19 1.47
N PHE A 144 -19.81 -11.87 1.60
CA PHE A 144 -18.85 -11.05 2.32
C PHE A 144 -18.71 -11.52 3.76
N GLN A 145 -19.81 -11.73 4.48
CA GLN A 145 -19.79 -12.19 5.87
C GLN A 145 -19.13 -13.56 6.01
N LYS A 146 -19.43 -14.50 5.10
CA LYS A 146 -18.80 -15.83 5.08
C LYS A 146 -17.29 -15.70 4.88
N LEU A 147 -16.85 -14.95 3.86
CA LEU A 147 -15.43 -14.73 3.59
C LEU A 147 -14.74 -14.03 4.76
N TYR A 148 -15.41 -13.07 5.41
CA TYR A 148 -14.88 -12.35 6.55
C TYR A 148 -14.62 -13.28 7.74
N ILE A 149 -15.53 -14.22 8.01
CA ILE A 149 -15.35 -15.26 9.03
C ILE A 149 -14.18 -16.18 8.66
N GLU A 150 -14.09 -16.64 7.41
CA GLU A 150 -12.96 -17.47 6.94
C GLU A 150 -11.62 -16.76 7.13
N ARG A 151 -11.57 -15.46 6.79
CA ARG A 151 -10.43 -14.59 7.04
C ARG A 151 -10.09 -14.49 8.52
N GLN A 152 -11.08 -14.32 9.41
CA GLN A 152 -10.83 -14.26 10.85
C GLN A 152 -10.24 -15.56 11.38
N ASN A 153 -10.79 -16.69 10.95
CA ASN A 153 -10.29 -18.02 11.32
C ASN A 153 -8.85 -18.21 10.85
N GLY A 154 -8.53 -17.82 9.61
CA GLY A 154 -7.17 -17.96 9.06
C GLY A 154 -6.14 -17.13 9.81
N LEU A 155 -6.46 -15.88 10.17
CA LEU A 155 -5.55 -15.04 10.97
C LEU A 155 -5.45 -15.51 12.42
N ALA A 156 -6.53 -16.05 13.01
CA ALA A 156 -6.50 -16.63 14.35
C ALA A 156 -5.61 -17.88 14.42
N GLU A 157 -5.65 -18.72 13.38
CA GLU A 157 -4.77 -19.89 13.25
C GLU A 157 -3.29 -19.47 13.29
N LEU A 158 -2.89 -18.44 12.54
CA LEU A 158 -1.51 -17.94 12.57
C LEU A 158 -1.12 -17.34 13.92
N ARG A 159 -2.05 -16.64 14.58
CA ARG A 159 -1.82 -16.12 15.94
C ARG A 159 -1.59 -17.24 16.96
N SER A 160 -2.17 -18.43 16.76
CA SER A 160 -1.93 -19.58 17.64
C SER A 160 -0.49 -20.12 17.57
N HIS A 161 0.26 -19.74 16.52
CA HIS A 161 1.67 -20.07 16.34
C HIS A 161 2.63 -18.97 16.79
N LYS A 162 2.16 -17.94 17.53
CA LYS A 162 2.98 -16.78 17.91
C LYS A 162 4.28 -17.16 18.63
N ASP A 163 4.23 -18.16 19.52
CA ASP A 163 5.38 -18.54 20.36
C ASP A 163 6.25 -19.63 19.71
N SER A 164 5.66 -20.49 18.87
CA SER A 164 6.36 -21.58 18.18
C SER A 164 6.93 -21.19 16.82
N GLY A 165 6.51 -20.04 16.28
CA GLY A 165 6.85 -19.59 14.95
C GLY A 165 6.07 -20.32 13.86
N VAL A 166 6.15 -19.81 12.63
CA VAL A 166 5.49 -20.39 11.45
C VAL A 166 6.57 -20.92 10.51
N ASP A 167 6.69 -22.24 10.40
CA ASP A 167 7.62 -22.90 9.48
C ASP A 167 7.03 -23.09 8.07
N SER A 168 7.83 -23.60 7.14
CA SER A 168 7.40 -23.81 5.76
C SER A 168 6.27 -24.83 5.59
N ALA A 169 6.17 -25.82 6.48
CA ALA A 169 5.10 -26.81 6.40
C ALA A 169 3.77 -26.20 6.84
N ILE A 170 3.78 -25.36 7.88
CA ILE A 170 2.62 -24.59 8.32
C ILE A 170 2.23 -23.59 7.22
N MET A 171 3.19 -22.85 6.66
CA MET A 171 2.92 -21.91 5.56
C MET A 171 2.23 -22.61 4.38
N LYS A 172 2.77 -23.74 3.89
CA LYS A 172 2.22 -24.49 2.75
C LYS A 172 0.78 -24.94 3.02
N LYS A 173 0.55 -25.61 4.16
CA LYS A 173 -0.79 -26.08 4.55
C LYS A 173 -1.79 -24.93 4.69
N TRP A 174 -1.36 -23.82 5.28
CA TRP A 174 -2.21 -22.65 5.46
C TRP A 174 -2.58 -22.02 4.10
N THR A 175 -1.60 -21.85 3.20
CA THR A 175 -1.87 -21.30 1.86
C THR A 175 -2.76 -22.21 1.02
N GLU A 176 -2.60 -23.53 1.12
CA GLU A 176 -3.49 -24.51 0.45
C GLU A 176 -4.92 -24.41 0.99
N LYS A 177 -5.08 -24.39 2.32
CA LYS A 177 -6.39 -24.32 2.98
C LYS A 177 -7.17 -23.05 2.62
N TYR A 178 -6.48 -21.93 2.51
CA TYR A 178 -7.08 -20.61 2.34
C TYR A 178 -7.02 -20.07 0.90
N GLU A 179 -6.58 -20.89 -0.07
CA GLU A 179 -6.45 -20.51 -1.48
C GLU A 179 -7.76 -19.99 -2.08
N HIS A 180 -8.87 -20.69 -1.85
CA HIS A 180 -10.16 -20.29 -2.38
C HIS A 180 -10.61 -18.93 -1.84
N THR A 181 -10.51 -18.72 -0.52
CA THR A 181 -10.81 -17.44 0.13
C THR A 181 -9.96 -16.33 -0.46
N PHE A 182 -8.63 -16.55 -0.57
CA PHE A 182 -7.70 -15.60 -1.18
C PHE A 182 -8.10 -15.23 -2.61
N ASN A 183 -8.34 -16.23 -3.47
CA ASN A 183 -8.70 -15.99 -4.87
C ASN A 183 -9.99 -15.19 -5.02
N LEU A 184 -10.95 -15.33 -4.11
CA LEU A 184 -12.21 -14.59 -4.15
C LEU A 184 -12.12 -13.14 -3.65
N VAL A 185 -11.18 -12.85 -2.75
CA VAL A 185 -11.00 -11.50 -2.17
C VAL A 185 -9.88 -10.71 -2.85
N ASN A 186 -9.01 -11.39 -3.59
CA ASN A 186 -7.90 -10.82 -4.34
C ASN A 186 -8.23 -10.65 -5.84
N THR A 187 -9.48 -10.29 -6.18
CA THR A 187 -9.91 -10.08 -7.57
C THR A 187 -9.88 -8.60 -7.95
N PRO A 188 -9.40 -8.22 -9.16
CA PRO A 188 -9.34 -6.83 -9.60
C PRO A 188 -10.69 -6.09 -9.58
N GLU A 189 -11.78 -6.83 -9.80
CA GLU A 189 -13.16 -6.31 -9.83
C GLU A 189 -13.72 -5.97 -8.45
N LYS A 190 -13.14 -6.53 -7.40
CA LYS A 190 -13.50 -6.22 -6.01
C LYS A 190 -12.39 -5.33 -5.50
N PHE A 191 -12.65 -4.02 -5.54
CA PHE A 191 -11.84 -3.00 -4.88
C PHE A 191 -11.28 -3.59 -3.58
N ILE A 192 -9.96 -3.46 -3.39
CA ILE A 192 -9.23 -3.95 -2.21
C ILE A 192 -10.08 -3.67 -0.97
N LEU A 193 -10.65 -4.69 -0.34
CA LEU A 193 -11.49 -4.52 0.83
C LEU A 193 -10.56 -4.42 2.05
N ARG A 194 -10.56 -3.29 2.77
CA ARG A 194 -9.64 -3.09 3.92
C ARG A 194 -9.78 -4.21 4.93
N ALA A 195 -10.99 -4.73 5.13
CA ALA A 195 -11.27 -5.87 5.98
C ALA A 195 -10.38 -7.12 5.69
N PHE A 196 -9.94 -7.29 4.44
CA PHE A 196 -9.17 -8.45 3.97
C PHE A 196 -7.68 -8.19 3.77
N ASN A 197 -7.21 -6.94 3.86
CA ASN A 197 -5.82 -6.57 3.54
C ASN A 197 -4.78 -7.38 4.29
N ALA A 198 -4.88 -7.47 5.62
CA ALA A 198 -3.93 -8.23 6.43
C ALA A 198 -3.84 -9.71 5.99
N PHE A 199 -4.98 -10.31 5.67
CA PHE A 199 -5.04 -11.70 5.20
C PHE A 199 -4.42 -11.86 3.80
N ILE A 200 -4.75 -10.97 2.86
CA ILE A 200 -4.19 -10.97 1.49
C ILE A 200 -2.68 -10.78 1.54
N LEU A 201 -2.19 -9.82 2.33
CA LEU A 201 -0.76 -9.55 2.48
C LEU A 201 -0.04 -10.76 3.06
N GLN A 202 -0.57 -11.35 4.14
CA GLN A 202 0.01 -12.53 4.76
C GLN A 202 0.07 -13.72 3.80
N TYR A 203 -1.01 -13.95 3.05
CA TYR A 203 -1.06 -15.01 2.04
C TYR A 203 0.00 -14.83 0.97
N ARG A 204 0.12 -13.62 0.40
CA ARG A 204 1.13 -13.29 -0.61
C ARG A 204 2.56 -13.48 -0.08
N GLN A 205 2.82 -13.03 1.16
CA GLN A 205 4.12 -13.21 1.79
C GLN A 205 4.49 -14.69 1.95
N PHE A 206 3.55 -15.54 2.37
CA PHE A 206 3.80 -16.98 2.48
C PHE A 206 4.07 -17.62 1.12
N ILE A 207 3.30 -17.31 0.08
CA ILE A 207 3.56 -17.81 -1.28
C ILE A 207 4.95 -17.38 -1.76
N ASP A 208 5.34 -16.12 -1.55
CA ASP A 208 6.66 -15.62 -1.92
C ASP A 208 7.79 -16.35 -1.17
N LEU A 209 7.62 -16.57 0.14
CA LEU A 209 8.59 -17.29 0.96
C LEU A 209 8.69 -18.77 0.57
N ILE A 210 7.55 -19.44 0.35
CA ILE A 210 7.50 -20.83 -0.13
C ILE A 210 8.24 -20.95 -1.46
N THR A 211 7.94 -20.07 -2.42
CA THR A 211 8.59 -20.05 -3.73
C THR A 211 10.10 -19.86 -3.59
N LEU A 212 10.55 -18.96 -2.72
CA LEU A 212 11.96 -18.73 -2.47
C LEU A 212 12.66 -19.96 -1.86
N LEU A 213 11.99 -20.65 -0.94
CA LEU A 213 12.51 -21.87 -0.31
C LEU A 213 12.64 -23.01 -1.31
N ASP A 214 11.64 -23.20 -2.17
CA ASP A 214 11.68 -24.23 -3.22
C ASP A 214 12.81 -23.94 -4.23
N LEU A 215 12.96 -22.68 -4.66
CA LEU A 215 14.10 -22.25 -5.51
C LEU A 215 15.46 -22.49 -4.86
N LYS A 216 15.58 -22.26 -3.54
CA LYS A 216 16.82 -22.53 -2.80
C LYS A 216 17.12 -24.03 -2.78
N ALA A 217 16.11 -24.88 -2.60
CA ALA A 217 16.26 -26.33 -2.61
C ALA A 217 16.74 -26.82 -3.98
N GLU A 218 16.08 -26.39 -5.06
CA GLU A 218 16.46 -26.70 -6.45
C GLU A 218 17.89 -26.26 -6.76
N THR A 219 18.26 -25.04 -6.37
CA THR A 219 19.62 -24.52 -6.58
C THR A 219 20.66 -25.32 -5.81
N THR A 220 20.36 -25.72 -4.57
CA THR A 220 21.26 -26.52 -3.74
C THR A 220 21.49 -27.91 -4.33
N GLN A 221 20.42 -28.54 -4.82
CA GLN A 221 20.50 -29.82 -5.51
C GLN A 221 21.32 -29.71 -6.80
N ALA A 222 21.03 -28.73 -7.65
CA ALA A 222 21.77 -28.50 -8.88
C ALA A 222 23.27 -28.28 -8.64
N LEU A 223 23.64 -27.56 -7.56
CA LEU A 223 25.05 -27.37 -7.17
C LEU A 223 25.71 -28.66 -6.68
N ALA A 224 24.98 -29.55 -5.99
CA ALA A 224 25.50 -30.83 -5.51
C ALA A 224 25.73 -31.84 -6.66
N GLU A 225 24.93 -31.73 -7.73
CA GLU A 225 25.03 -32.55 -8.94
C GLU A 225 26.10 -32.03 -9.93
N LEU A 226 26.69 -30.85 -9.69
CA LEU A 226 27.79 -30.36 -10.50
C LEU A 226 29.04 -31.25 -10.32
N PRO A 227 29.61 -31.79 -11.42
CA PRO A 227 30.84 -32.57 -11.33
C PRO A 227 31.98 -31.70 -10.75
N GLN A 228 32.65 -32.19 -9.71
CA GLN A 228 33.85 -31.54 -9.18
C GLN A 228 34.89 -31.33 -10.30
N GLY A 229 35.34 -30.08 -10.46
CA GLY A 229 36.45 -29.75 -11.36
C GLY A 229 36.10 -29.43 -12.80
N LYS A 230 34.83 -29.29 -13.19
CA LYS A 230 34.47 -28.73 -14.51
C LYS A 230 33.75 -27.40 -14.39
N THR A 231 34.41 -26.34 -14.84
CA THR A 231 33.81 -25.04 -15.16
C THR A 231 32.93 -25.21 -16.41
N ILE A 232 31.78 -25.87 -16.27
CA ILE A 232 30.81 -25.98 -17.35
C ILE A 232 30.04 -24.66 -17.37
N TRP A 233 30.35 -23.83 -18.35
CA TRP A 233 29.61 -22.60 -18.63
C TRP A 233 28.11 -22.90 -18.69
N ILE A 234 27.34 -22.11 -17.96
CA ILE A 234 25.90 -22.18 -17.75
C ILE A 234 25.16 -21.82 -19.05
N SER A 235 25.37 -22.56 -20.13
CA SER A 235 24.64 -22.38 -21.40
C SER A 235 23.48 -23.38 -21.54
N LYS A 236 23.55 -24.51 -20.84
CA LYS A 236 22.55 -25.58 -20.95
C LYS A 236 21.21 -25.26 -20.25
N TYR A 237 21.20 -24.33 -19.28
CA TYR A 237 19.99 -23.89 -18.58
C TYR A 237 19.38 -22.58 -19.12
N TYR A 238 20.04 -21.92 -20.08
CA TYR A 238 19.62 -20.61 -20.59
C TYR A 238 18.46 -20.66 -21.61
N ASN A 239 18.20 -21.82 -22.24
CA ASN A 239 17.27 -21.91 -23.37
C ASN A 239 15.78 -22.14 -22.98
N GLY A 240 15.43 -22.13 -21.68
CA GLY A 240 14.06 -22.36 -21.21
C GLY A 240 13.34 -21.14 -20.59
N TRP A 241 13.98 -19.98 -20.53
CA TRP A 241 13.58 -18.91 -19.59
C TRP A 241 13.16 -17.62 -20.31
N SER A 242 12.03 -17.66 -21.00
CA SER A 242 11.50 -16.54 -21.79
C SER A 242 10.45 -15.67 -21.08
N ASN A 243 10.29 -15.76 -19.75
CA ASN A 243 9.39 -14.89 -18.99
C ASN A 243 10.16 -13.79 -18.23
N MET A 244 10.07 -12.55 -18.71
CA MET A 244 10.81 -11.37 -18.22
C MET A 244 10.60 -11.03 -16.74
N ASN A 245 9.51 -11.44 -16.09
CA ASN A 245 9.27 -11.16 -14.67
C ASN A 245 10.08 -12.05 -13.71
N THR A 246 10.51 -13.23 -14.16
CA THR A 246 11.39 -14.12 -13.39
C THR A 246 12.85 -13.63 -13.43
N TYR A 247 13.21 -12.91 -14.50
CA TYR A 247 14.56 -12.40 -14.75
C TYR A 247 15.00 -11.38 -13.68
N THR A 248 14.13 -10.44 -13.33
CA THR A 248 14.45 -9.37 -12.34
C THR A 248 14.59 -9.92 -10.91
N ARG A 249 13.78 -10.93 -10.56
CA ARG A 249 13.84 -11.63 -9.26
C ARG A 249 15.11 -12.48 -9.15
N ILE A 250 15.51 -13.16 -10.23
CA ILE A 250 16.70 -14.02 -10.23
C ILE A 250 17.99 -13.24 -10.35
N CYS A 251 18.05 -12.11 -11.04
CA CYS A 251 19.24 -11.26 -11.03
C CYS A 251 19.63 -10.79 -9.61
N ARG A 252 18.67 -10.64 -8.69
CA ARG A 252 18.93 -10.35 -7.27
C ARG A 252 19.49 -11.57 -6.54
N SER A 253 18.92 -12.75 -6.76
CA SER A 253 19.42 -14.02 -6.22
C SER A 253 20.81 -14.39 -6.77
N TRP A 254 21.09 -14.11 -8.04
CA TRP A 254 22.40 -14.33 -8.67
C TRP A 254 23.47 -13.39 -8.12
N ARG A 255 23.15 -12.12 -7.83
CA ARG A 255 24.09 -11.21 -7.13
C ARG A 255 24.44 -11.72 -5.73
N LEU A 256 23.49 -12.38 -5.04
CA LEU A 256 23.72 -13.02 -3.75
C LEU A 256 24.59 -14.27 -3.88
N ILE A 257 24.35 -15.10 -4.90
CA ILE A 257 25.15 -16.29 -5.21
C ILE A 257 26.58 -15.92 -5.63
N LEU A 258 26.78 -14.88 -6.45
CA LEU A 258 28.11 -14.36 -6.81
C LEU A 258 28.86 -13.79 -5.60
N ARG A 259 28.15 -13.15 -4.65
CA ARG A 259 28.75 -12.69 -3.39
C ARG A 259 29.18 -13.87 -2.50
N ILE A 260 28.37 -14.92 -2.40
CA ILE A 260 28.69 -16.12 -1.63
C ILE A 260 29.89 -16.88 -2.26
N MET A 261 29.94 -16.95 -3.60
CA MET A 261 31.06 -17.57 -4.31
C MET A 261 32.36 -16.77 -4.20
N LYS A 262 32.30 -15.42 -4.15
CA LYS A 262 33.50 -14.58 -3.92
C LYS A 262 34.12 -14.79 -2.54
N HIS A 263 33.38 -15.31 -1.57
CA HIS A 263 33.87 -15.58 -0.20
C HIS A 263 34.31 -17.04 0.03
N ARG A 264 34.32 -17.89 -1.00
CA ARG A 264 34.82 -19.29 -0.92
C ARG A 264 36.11 -19.55 -1.71
N VAL A 265 36.76 -18.50 -2.20
CA VAL A 265 38.12 -18.58 -2.75
C VAL A 265 39.05 -17.74 -1.87
N LEU A 266 39.39 -18.29 -0.71
CA LEU A 266 40.65 -18.16 0.01
C LEU A 266 40.81 -19.41 0.88
#